data_AF-A0A7V4LZL2-F1
#
_entry.id   AF-A0A7V4LZL2-F1
#
_cell.length_a   1.000
_cell.length_b   1.000
_cell.length_c   1.000
_cell.angle_alpha   90.00
_cell.angle_beta   90.00
_cell.angle_gamma   90.00
#
_symmetry.space_group_name_H-M   'P 1'
#
loop_
_entity.id
_entity.type
_entity.pdbx_description
1 polymer ?
#
loop_
_entity_poly.entity_id
_entity_poly.type
_entity_poly.pdbx_seq_one_letter_code
_entity_poly.pdbx_strand_id
1 'polypeptide(L)'
;MVWLLAILWCASSGLPAAARVKPGPAGAGRPHPRAILALYDSHATPDTWRTNTHRMAEMPLNYLGFIVRYHLALMGRIRPGVLPREAMRETSDEMRDYVERTNWSKPAYAEAARKALDWTGHCSHPVGMAVHDVGFYLEKPFATGLVFSLDPSLWVPEERLYIRVEDTGVVTQEGFESFTAAAPLDLDAVEQLVGTSAR
;
A
#
# COMPACT_ATOMS: atom_id res chain seq x y z
N MET A 1 5.85 -22.38 -0.26
CA MET A 1 5.41 -22.31 -1.67
C MET A 1 4.68 -20.99 -1.81
N VAL A 2 5.35 -20.01 -2.44
CA VAL A 2 4.98 -18.59 -2.48
C VAL A 2 4.22 -18.33 -3.78
N TRP A 3 3.15 -17.54 -3.74
CA TRP A 3 2.53 -16.96 -4.93
C TRP A 3 2.58 -15.44 -4.84
N LEU A 4 3.29 -14.85 -5.80
CA LEU A 4 3.46 -13.44 -6.08
C LEU A 4 2.48 -13.06 -7.21
N LEU A 5 1.83 -11.90 -7.16
CA LEU A 5 1.06 -11.36 -8.28
C LEU A 5 1.64 -9.98 -8.65
N ALA A 6 2.25 -9.89 -9.83
CA ALA A 6 2.73 -8.64 -10.43
C ALA A 6 1.87 -8.36 -11.67
N ILE A 7 1.44 -7.10 -11.86
CA ILE A 7 0.77 -6.66 -13.08
C ILE A 7 1.63 -5.60 -13.75
N LEU A 8 2.12 -5.94 -14.94
CA LEU A 8 2.88 -5.10 -15.86
C LEU A 8 1.89 -4.43 -16.84
N TRP A 9 2.03 -3.13 -17.08
CA TRP A 9 1.44 -2.49 -18.27
C TRP A 9 2.54 -1.81 -19.09
N CYS A 10 2.65 -2.23 -20.35
CA CYS A 10 3.56 -1.70 -21.35
C CYS A 10 2.72 -1.08 -22.46
N ALA A 11 2.98 0.17 -22.84
CA ALA A 11 2.55 0.68 -24.14
C ALA A 11 3.50 1.78 -24.64
N SER A 12 4.02 1.52 -25.84
CA SER A 12 4.97 2.26 -26.65
C SER A 12 4.41 3.54 -27.28
N SER A 13 5.33 4.42 -27.63
CA SER A 13 5.24 5.73 -28.30
C SER A 13 4.60 5.79 -29.71
N GLY A 14 3.95 6.92 -30.05
CA GLY A 14 3.91 7.53 -31.41
C GLY A 14 2.60 7.52 -32.22
N LEU A 15 2.07 8.71 -32.57
CA LEU A 15 0.89 9.09 -33.41
C LEU A 15 0.91 8.57 -34.89
N PRO A 16 -0.20 8.53 -35.71
CA PRO A 16 -1.20 9.60 -35.94
C PRO A 16 -2.69 9.17 -36.20
N ALA A 17 -3.54 10.15 -36.52
CA ALA A 17 -5.00 10.13 -36.46
C ALA A 17 -5.77 9.39 -37.59
N ALA A 18 -6.88 8.78 -37.13
CA ALA A 18 -8.19 8.53 -37.79
C ALA A 18 -8.30 7.54 -38.97
N ALA A 19 -8.85 6.36 -38.66
CA ALA A 19 -9.93 5.74 -39.44
C ALA A 19 -11.01 5.22 -38.48
N ARG A 20 -12.21 5.83 -38.49
CA ARG A 20 -13.35 5.38 -37.69
C ARG A 20 -13.88 4.05 -38.26
N VAL A 21 -13.65 2.95 -37.55
CA VAL A 21 -14.35 1.68 -37.80
C VAL A 21 -15.71 1.73 -37.12
N LYS A 22 -16.79 1.50 -37.87
CA LYS A 22 -18.14 1.34 -37.31
C LYS A 22 -18.20 0.03 -36.51
N PRO A 23 -18.69 0.02 -35.26
CA PRO A 23 -18.83 -1.22 -34.50
C PRO A 23 -19.92 -2.11 -35.14
N GLY A 24 -19.59 -3.39 -35.30
CA GLY A 24 -20.52 -4.44 -35.71
C GLY A 24 -21.45 -4.87 -34.57
N PRO A 25 -22.48 -5.70 -34.84
CA PRO A 25 -23.53 -6.02 -33.88
C PRO A 25 -23.03 -6.96 -32.78
N ALA A 26 -23.30 -6.62 -31.52
CA ALA A 26 -22.93 -7.40 -30.36
C ALA A 26 -23.95 -8.53 -30.09
N GLY A 27 -23.50 -9.79 -30.21
CA GLY A 27 -24.23 -11.00 -29.81
C GLY A 27 -23.60 -11.65 -28.57
N ALA A 28 -24.46 -12.18 -27.69
CA ALA A 28 -24.21 -12.51 -26.29
C ALA A 28 -23.17 -13.62 -26.00
N GLY A 29 -22.16 -13.27 -25.20
CA GLY A 29 -21.27 -14.19 -24.46
C GLY A 29 -21.29 -13.83 -22.98
N ARG A 30 -21.36 -14.86 -22.11
CA ARG A 30 -21.74 -14.79 -20.68
C ARG A 30 -21.05 -13.68 -19.86
N PRO A 31 -21.76 -13.00 -18.94
CA PRO A 31 -21.17 -12.00 -18.05
C PRO A 31 -20.12 -12.65 -17.14
N HIS A 32 -18.92 -12.07 -17.12
CA HIS A 32 -17.91 -12.39 -16.11
C HIS A 32 -18.39 -11.90 -14.73
N PRO A 33 -18.21 -12.70 -13.66
CA PRO A 33 -18.70 -12.36 -12.34
C PRO A 33 -18.01 -11.11 -11.79
N ARG A 34 -18.82 -10.35 -11.05
CA ARG A 34 -18.54 -9.06 -10.40
C ARG A 34 -17.42 -9.17 -9.36
N ALA A 35 -16.73 -8.06 -9.11
CA ALA A 35 -16.22 -7.72 -7.78
C ALA A 35 -16.74 -6.33 -7.41
N ILE A 36 -17.82 -6.31 -6.64
CA ILE A 36 -18.32 -5.14 -5.94
C ILE A 36 -17.61 -5.11 -4.59
N LEU A 37 -16.89 -4.04 -4.26
CA LEU A 37 -16.17 -3.93 -2.98
C LEU A 37 -17.13 -3.63 -1.80
N ALA A 38 -18.33 -3.06 -2.07
CA ALA A 38 -19.57 -3.26 -1.31
C ALA A 38 -20.79 -2.55 -1.97
N LEU A 39 -21.94 -3.23 -1.98
CA LEU A 39 -23.28 -2.64 -2.08
C LEU A 39 -24.06 -3.12 -0.85
N TYR A 40 -24.69 -2.21 -0.14
CA TYR A 40 -25.43 -2.48 1.10
C TYR A 40 -26.95 -2.44 0.88
N ASP A 41 -27.65 -3.47 1.37
CA ASP A 41 -29.11 -3.52 1.55
C ASP A 41 -29.44 -3.89 3.00
N SER A 42 -30.06 -2.95 3.71
CA SER A 42 -30.47 -3.07 5.12
C SER A 42 -31.58 -4.08 5.37
N HIS A 43 -32.29 -4.51 4.34
CA HIS A 43 -33.40 -5.45 4.47
C HIS A 43 -32.95 -6.93 4.42
N ALA A 44 -31.82 -7.23 3.77
CA ALA A 44 -31.33 -8.60 3.59
C ALA A 44 -30.28 -9.02 4.63
N THR A 45 -29.59 -8.08 5.27
CA THR A 45 -28.57 -8.36 6.28
C THR A 45 -28.71 -7.38 7.44
N PRO A 46 -29.61 -7.66 8.40
CA PRO A 46 -29.91 -6.75 9.50
C PRO A 46 -28.70 -6.51 10.44
N ASP A 47 -27.74 -7.44 10.44
CA ASP A 47 -26.50 -7.38 11.23
C ASP A 47 -25.28 -7.01 10.37
N THR A 48 -25.30 -5.82 9.77
CA THR A 48 -24.21 -5.32 8.90
C THR A 48 -22.83 -5.38 9.53
N TRP A 49 -22.73 -5.19 10.85
CA TRP A 49 -21.50 -5.12 11.66
C TRP A 49 -20.69 -6.44 11.62
N ARG A 50 -21.29 -7.52 11.12
CA ARG A 50 -20.63 -8.83 10.98
C ARG A 50 -19.95 -9.05 9.63
N THR A 51 -20.14 -8.16 8.66
CA THR A 51 -19.54 -8.30 7.33
C THR A 51 -18.06 -7.90 7.34
N ASN A 52 -17.23 -8.53 6.49
CA ASN A 52 -15.80 -8.22 6.44
C ASN A 52 -15.51 -6.77 6.04
N THR A 53 -16.35 -6.18 5.19
CA THR A 53 -16.24 -4.77 4.78
C THR A 53 -16.61 -3.82 5.92
N HIS A 54 -17.68 -4.11 6.67
CA HIS A 54 -18.02 -3.28 7.83
C HIS A 54 -17.00 -3.44 8.96
N ARG A 55 -16.42 -4.63 9.14
CA ARG A 55 -15.28 -4.84 10.06
C ARG A 55 -14.03 -4.07 9.68
N MET A 56 -13.79 -3.78 8.39
CA MET A 56 -12.72 -2.90 7.92
C MET A 56 -13.06 -1.42 8.14
N ALA A 57 -14.31 -1.01 7.90
CA ALA A 57 -14.79 0.37 8.09
C ALA A 57 -15.02 0.76 9.57
N GLU A 58 -15.35 -0.20 10.44
CA GLU A 58 -15.47 -0.04 11.90
C GLU A 58 -14.15 -0.30 12.63
N MET A 59 -13.06 -0.56 11.92
CA MET A 59 -11.75 -0.58 12.57
C MET A 59 -11.54 0.79 13.20
N PRO A 60 -11.32 0.89 14.52
CA PRO A 60 -10.66 2.09 15.00
C PRO A 60 -9.32 2.12 14.27
N LEU A 61 -9.06 3.23 13.59
CA LEU A 61 -7.99 3.55 12.61
C LEU A 61 -6.55 3.18 13.02
N ASN A 62 -6.35 2.44 14.10
CA ASN A 62 -5.12 2.31 14.85
C ASN A 62 -4.00 1.62 14.07
N TYR A 63 -4.22 0.46 13.45
CA TYR A 63 -3.12 -0.26 12.77
C TYR A 63 -2.94 0.13 11.29
N LEU A 64 -4.02 0.43 10.56
CA LEU A 64 -3.90 0.97 9.20
C LEU A 64 -3.38 2.41 9.21
N GLY A 65 -3.94 3.27 10.08
CA GLY A 65 -3.45 4.62 10.28
C GLY A 65 -2.01 4.65 10.81
N PHE A 66 -1.64 3.70 11.67
CA PHE A 66 -0.24 3.52 12.07
C PHE A 66 0.66 3.22 10.89
N ILE A 67 0.33 2.24 10.05
CA ILE A 67 1.24 1.83 8.98
C ILE A 67 1.35 2.89 7.88
N VAL A 68 0.24 3.59 7.56
CA VAL A 68 0.26 4.75 6.66
C VAL A 68 1.11 5.87 7.24
N ARG A 69 0.98 6.18 8.53
CA ARG A 69 1.82 7.21 9.17
C ARG A 69 3.30 6.83 9.16
N TYR A 70 3.63 5.58 9.49
CA TYR A 70 5.00 5.08 9.46
C TYR A 70 5.56 5.17 8.03
N HIS A 71 4.76 4.81 7.03
CA HIS A 71 5.11 4.93 5.62
C HIS A 71 5.45 6.34 5.20
N LEU A 72 4.56 7.31 5.48
CA LEU A 72 4.80 8.71 5.13
C LEU A 72 6.02 9.29 5.87
N ALA A 73 6.19 8.93 7.15
CA ALA A 73 7.35 9.36 7.95
C ALA A 73 8.67 8.77 7.45
N LEU A 74 8.68 7.51 7.02
CA LEU A 74 9.85 6.86 6.43
C LEU A 74 10.15 7.43 5.05
N MET A 75 9.13 7.61 4.20
CA MET A 75 9.25 8.20 2.87
C MET A 75 9.91 9.59 2.93
N GLY A 76 9.51 10.42 3.89
CA GLY A 76 10.08 11.76 4.09
C GLY A 76 11.56 11.81 4.49
N ARG A 77 12.16 10.66 4.86
CA ARG A 77 13.58 10.55 5.22
C ARG A 77 14.46 10.04 4.09
N ILE A 78 13.86 9.53 3.01
CA ILE A 78 14.59 8.92 1.90
C ILE A 78 15.15 10.03 1.01
N ARG A 79 16.48 10.17 1.04
CA ARG A 79 17.24 11.14 0.24
C ARG A 79 18.70 10.72 0.14
N PRO A 80 19.46 11.22 -0.86
CA PRO A 80 20.86 10.86 -1.02
C PRO A 80 21.68 11.07 0.26
N GLY A 81 22.58 10.13 0.56
CA GLY A 81 23.49 10.21 1.70
C GLY A 81 22.92 9.72 3.04
N VAL A 82 21.62 9.43 3.13
CA VAL A 82 21.02 8.80 4.33
C VAL A 82 21.12 7.28 4.22
N LEU A 83 21.50 6.60 5.32
CA LEU A 83 21.54 5.14 5.38
C LEU A 83 20.11 4.57 5.56
N PRO A 84 19.66 3.57 4.76
CA PRO A 84 18.30 3.02 4.89
C PRO A 84 17.97 2.50 6.29
N ARG A 85 18.92 1.83 6.94
CA ARG A 85 18.77 1.36 8.33
C ARG A 85 18.62 2.50 9.34
N GLU A 86 19.28 3.63 9.09
CA GLU A 86 19.13 4.82 9.91
C GLU A 86 17.79 5.48 9.72
N ALA A 87 17.34 5.63 8.47
CA ALA A 87 16.00 6.14 8.17
C ALA A 87 14.91 5.32 8.88
N MET A 88 14.98 3.98 8.81
CA MET A 88 14.03 3.09 9.52
C MET A 88 14.12 3.23 11.04
N ARG A 89 15.34 3.29 11.60
CA ARG A 89 15.54 3.46 13.06
C ARG A 89 14.95 4.79 13.54
N GLU A 90 15.25 5.88 12.87
CA GLU A 90 14.76 7.21 13.24
C GLU A 90 13.24 7.34 13.09
N THR A 91 12.64 6.75 12.05
CA THR A 91 11.19 6.64 11.94
C THR A 91 10.62 5.83 13.10
N SER A 92 11.28 4.73 13.46
CA SER A 92 10.83 3.86 14.54
C SER A 92 10.87 4.54 15.91
N ASP A 93 11.93 5.32 16.16
CA ASP A 93 12.09 6.11 17.38
C ASP A 93 11.04 7.22 17.46
N GLU A 94 10.78 7.95 16.36
CA GLU A 94 9.69 8.94 16.29
C GLU A 94 8.31 8.31 16.59
N MET A 95 8.07 7.13 16.04
CA MET A 95 6.76 6.48 16.10
C MET A 95 6.50 5.72 17.40
N ARG A 96 7.53 5.52 18.24
CA ARG A 96 7.42 4.76 19.50
C ARG A 96 6.41 5.40 20.45
N ASP A 97 6.51 6.71 20.67
CA ASP A 97 5.56 7.44 21.52
C ASP A 97 4.14 7.41 20.95
N TYR A 98 4.00 7.42 19.62
CA TYR A 98 2.70 7.24 18.97
C TYR A 98 2.09 5.87 19.24
N VAL A 99 2.87 4.79 19.17
CA VAL A 99 2.39 3.45 19.49
C VAL A 99 1.94 3.36 20.94
N GLU A 100 2.71 3.87 21.90
CA GLU A 100 2.37 3.75 23.33
C GLU A 100 1.15 4.58 23.74
N ARG A 101 0.92 5.74 23.11
CA ARG A 101 -0.26 6.59 23.39
C ARG A 101 -1.51 6.21 22.60
N THR A 102 -1.39 5.31 21.62
CA THR A 102 -2.53 4.90 20.79
C THR A 102 -3.45 3.99 21.59
N ASN A 103 -4.75 4.28 21.58
CA ASN A 103 -5.75 3.44 22.21
C ASN A 103 -6.08 2.23 21.31
N TRP A 104 -5.21 1.22 21.33
CA TRP A 104 -5.36 0.00 20.55
C TRP A 104 -6.62 -0.78 20.94
N SER A 105 -7.39 -1.24 19.94
CA SER A 105 -8.62 -2.01 20.19
C SER A 105 -8.37 -3.41 20.74
N LYS A 106 -7.16 -3.96 20.51
CA LYS A 106 -6.70 -5.22 21.09
C LYS A 106 -5.22 -5.11 21.48
N PRO A 107 -4.79 -5.77 22.57
CA PRO A 107 -3.36 -5.85 22.92
C PRO A 107 -2.49 -6.42 21.79
N ALA A 108 -3.02 -7.37 21.01
CA ALA A 108 -2.33 -7.96 19.87
C ALA A 108 -1.94 -6.93 18.79
N TYR A 109 -2.73 -5.86 18.62
CA TYR A 109 -2.43 -4.81 17.64
C TYR A 109 -1.34 -3.85 18.14
N ALA A 110 -1.34 -3.53 19.43
CA ALA A 110 -0.25 -2.78 20.05
C ALA A 110 1.08 -3.53 19.90
N GLU A 111 1.06 -4.84 20.18
CA GLU A 111 2.23 -5.70 20.04
C GLU A 111 2.71 -5.81 18.59
N ALA A 112 1.78 -5.95 17.63
CA ALA A 112 2.11 -5.96 16.21
C ALA A 112 2.73 -4.64 15.75
N ALA A 113 2.25 -3.50 16.25
CA ALA A 113 2.83 -2.19 15.95
C ALA A 113 4.25 -2.06 16.52
N ARG A 114 4.51 -2.51 17.76
CA ARG A 114 5.86 -2.54 18.33
C ARG A 114 6.81 -3.40 17.49
N LYS A 115 6.38 -4.61 17.10
CA LYS A 115 7.15 -5.49 16.22
C LYS A 115 7.42 -4.87 14.85
N ALA A 116 6.47 -4.10 14.30
CA ALA A 116 6.68 -3.35 13.07
C ALA A 116 7.77 -2.27 13.23
N LEU A 117 7.86 -1.60 14.39
CA LEU A 117 8.96 -0.67 14.68
C LEU A 117 10.32 -1.36 14.80
N ASP A 118 10.36 -2.60 15.30
CA ASP A 118 11.62 -3.34 15.45
C ASP A 118 12.09 -4.01 14.13
N TRP A 119 11.21 -4.12 13.13
CA TRP A 119 11.53 -4.72 11.84
C TRP A 119 12.32 -3.74 10.95
N THR A 120 13.46 -4.18 10.40
CA THR A 120 14.34 -3.35 9.56
C THR A 120 14.25 -3.67 8.08
N GLY A 121 13.12 -4.17 7.60
CA GLY A 121 12.95 -4.60 6.20
C GLY A 121 12.01 -3.72 5.38
N HIS A 122 11.52 -2.60 5.92
CA HIS A 122 10.53 -1.73 5.25
C HIS A 122 11.09 -1.02 4.00
N CYS A 123 12.40 -0.83 3.90
CA CYS A 123 13.06 -0.51 2.63
C CYS A 123 13.44 -1.84 1.97
N SER A 124 12.55 -2.38 1.15
CA SER A 124 12.50 -3.82 0.87
C SER A 124 13.57 -4.29 -0.11
N HIS A 125 13.33 -4.14 -1.41
CA HIS A 125 14.19 -4.64 -2.46
C HIS A 125 14.30 -3.65 -3.62
N PRO A 126 15.42 -3.67 -4.36
CA PRO A 126 15.51 -2.95 -5.64
C PRO A 126 14.42 -3.41 -6.62
N VAL A 127 13.98 -2.49 -7.47
CA VAL A 127 13.02 -2.77 -8.55
C VAL A 127 13.62 -2.26 -9.86
N GLY A 128 13.57 -3.07 -10.91
CA GLY A 128 14.09 -2.70 -12.22
C GLY A 128 13.66 -3.70 -13.29
N MET A 129 14.59 -4.41 -13.91
CA MET A 129 14.24 -5.42 -14.91
C MET A 129 13.55 -6.66 -14.30
N ALA A 130 13.72 -6.86 -12.99
CA ALA A 130 12.97 -7.82 -12.20
C ALA A 130 12.23 -7.12 -11.05
N VAL A 131 11.15 -7.74 -10.58
CA VAL A 131 10.41 -7.26 -9.39
C VAL A 131 11.30 -7.24 -8.16
N HIS A 132 12.08 -8.31 -7.93
CA HIS A 132 13.20 -8.32 -6.99
C HIS A 132 14.49 -8.20 -7.81
N ASP A 133 14.90 -6.97 -8.10
CA ASP A 133 16.10 -6.75 -8.89
C ASP A 133 17.37 -6.95 -8.07
N VAL A 134 18.51 -7.06 -8.75
CA VAL A 134 19.80 -7.29 -8.13
C VAL A 134 20.26 -6.09 -7.31
N GLY A 135 21.04 -6.36 -6.26
CA GLY A 135 21.73 -5.35 -5.49
C GLY A 135 21.38 -5.35 -4.00
N PHE A 136 22.39 -5.11 -3.17
CA PHE A 136 22.23 -4.92 -1.74
C PHE A 136 22.52 -3.45 -1.42
N TYR A 137 21.48 -2.69 -1.08
CA TYR A 137 21.59 -1.25 -0.83
C TYR A 137 21.37 -0.86 0.63
N LEU A 138 20.86 -1.77 1.48
CA LEU A 138 20.58 -1.48 2.89
C LEU A 138 21.80 -1.07 3.73
N GLU A 139 23.00 -1.51 3.32
CA GLU A 139 24.27 -1.23 4.01
C GLU A 139 25.03 -0.02 3.42
N LYS A 140 24.41 0.70 2.48
CA LYS A 140 25.00 1.89 1.84
C LYS A 140 24.01 3.04 1.90
N PRO A 141 24.48 4.30 1.96
CA PRO A 141 23.60 5.44 1.81
C PRO A 141 22.79 5.37 0.52
N PHE A 142 21.55 5.85 0.56
CA PHE A 142 20.73 6.01 -0.64
C PHE A 142 21.51 6.79 -1.69
N ALA A 143 21.48 6.30 -2.93
CA ALA A 143 22.11 6.93 -4.08
C ALA A 143 21.02 7.41 -5.05
N THR A 144 21.22 8.58 -5.65
CA THR A 144 20.33 9.08 -6.71
C THR A 144 20.23 8.05 -7.84
N GLY A 145 19.01 7.80 -8.32
CA GLY A 145 18.70 6.80 -9.33
C GLY A 145 18.42 5.40 -8.76
N LEU A 146 18.57 5.17 -7.46
CA LEU A 146 18.12 3.93 -6.84
C LEU A 146 16.60 3.82 -6.91
N VAL A 147 16.11 2.75 -7.51
CA VAL A 147 14.68 2.40 -7.56
C VAL A 147 14.44 1.20 -6.64
N PHE A 148 13.46 1.31 -5.74
CA PHE A 148 13.15 0.24 -4.78
C PHE A 148 11.70 0.28 -4.33
N SER A 149 11.25 -0.82 -3.70
CA SER A 149 9.97 -0.92 -3.03
C SER A 149 10.10 -0.47 -1.56
N LEU A 150 9.35 0.57 -1.20
CA LEU A 150 9.15 1.04 0.17
C LEU A 150 7.85 0.41 0.68
N ASP A 151 7.96 -0.62 1.52
CA ASP A 151 6.86 -1.55 1.80
C ASP A 151 6.49 -1.72 3.29
N PRO A 152 6.35 -0.64 4.09
CA PRO A 152 6.02 -0.78 5.49
C PRO A 152 4.88 -1.72 5.80
N SER A 153 5.15 -2.65 6.73
CA SER A 153 4.19 -3.70 7.02
C SER A 153 4.05 -4.09 8.49
N LEU A 154 2.87 -4.65 8.79
CA LEU A 154 2.43 -5.07 10.11
C LEU A 154 1.74 -6.44 9.99
N TRP A 155 2.11 -7.35 10.89
CA TRP A 155 1.55 -8.70 10.97
C TRP A 155 0.90 -8.94 12.33
N VAL A 156 -0.28 -9.56 12.33
CA VAL A 156 -0.93 -10.12 13.52
C VAL A 156 -1.15 -11.62 13.26
N PRO A 157 -0.15 -12.47 13.57
CA PRO A 157 -0.18 -13.89 13.21
C PRO A 157 -1.40 -14.64 13.74
N GLU A 158 -1.82 -14.33 14.97
CA GLU A 158 -2.93 -14.97 15.66
C GLU A 158 -4.27 -14.74 14.94
N GLU A 159 -4.39 -13.63 14.22
CA GLU A 159 -5.57 -13.27 13.43
C GLU A 159 -5.38 -13.52 11.93
N ARG A 160 -4.21 -14.02 11.52
CA ARG A 160 -3.81 -14.13 10.10
C ARG A 160 -4.00 -12.82 9.33
N LEU A 161 -3.79 -11.70 10.03
CA LEU A 161 -3.91 -10.35 9.48
C LEU A 161 -2.53 -9.86 9.05
N TYR A 162 -2.46 -9.35 7.84
CA TYR A 162 -1.27 -8.73 7.28
C TYR A 162 -1.66 -7.46 6.53
N ILE A 163 -0.98 -6.36 6.85
CA ILE A 163 -1.22 -5.07 6.25
C ILE A 163 0.12 -4.53 5.78
N ARG A 164 0.13 -4.07 4.54
CA ARG A 164 1.28 -3.44 3.92
C ARG A 164 0.83 -2.22 3.14
N VAL A 165 1.57 -1.14 3.29
CA VAL A 165 1.50 0.03 2.42
C VAL A 165 2.78 0.01 1.61
N GLU A 166 2.66 0.03 0.29
CA GLU A 166 3.80 -0.16 -0.61
C GLU A 166 3.81 0.91 -1.68
N ASP A 167 4.92 1.63 -1.77
CA ASP A 167 5.23 2.49 -2.90
C ASP A 167 6.48 1.98 -3.62
N THR A 168 6.43 1.94 -4.96
CA THR A 168 7.64 1.81 -5.78
C THR A 168 8.06 3.19 -6.24
N GLY A 169 9.32 3.54 -6.04
CA GLY A 169 9.82 4.86 -6.40
C GLY A 169 11.31 4.95 -6.56
N VAL A 170 11.78 6.14 -6.91
CA VAL A 170 13.18 6.45 -7.17
C VAL A 170 13.71 7.50 -6.20
N VAL A 171 14.96 7.33 -5.77
CA VAL A 171 15.69 8.38 -5.05
C VAL A 171 16.16 9.43 -6.06
N THR A 172 15.68 10.67 -5.92
CA THR A 172 16.10 11.83 -6.72
C THR A 172 17.23 12.60 -6.02
N GLN A 173 17.56 13.82 -6.45
CA GLN A 173 18.48 14.67 -5.70
C GLN A 173 17.79 15.30 -4.48
N GLU A 174 16.47 15.48 -4.57
CA GLU A 174 15.63 16.18 -3.61
C GLU A 174 14.99 15.24 -2.58
N GLY A 175 14.84 13.96 -2.88
CA GLY A 175 14.21 12.99 -1.97
C GLY A 175 13.80 11.70 -2.65
N PHE A 176 12.58 11.23 -2.35
CA PHE A 176 11.98 10.05 -2.96
C PHE A 176 10.77 10.44 -3.80
N GLU A 177 10.75 10.00 -5.05
CA GLU A 177 9.63 10.16 -5.98
C GLU A 177 8.93 8.81 -6.14
N SER A 178 7.68 8.72 -5.66
CA SER A 178 6.85 7.52 -5.83
C SER A 178 6.22 7.47 -7.22
N PHE A 179 6.38 6.34 -7.90
CA PHE A 179 5.68 6.02 -9.16
C PHE A 179 4.24 5.56 -8.93
N THR A 180 3.90 5.24 -7.69
CA THR A 180 2.59 4.72 -7.28
C THR A 180 1.77 5.76 -6.52
N ALA A 181 2.21 7.02 -6.46
CA ALA A 181 1.56 8.13 -5.76
C ALA A 181 0.12 8.44 -6.22
N ALA A 182 -0.31 7.93 -7.38
CA ALA A 182 -1.69 8.06 -7.84
C ALA A 182 -2.68 7.18 -7.03
N ALA A 183 -2.18 6.16 -6.33
CA ALA A 183 -2.99 5.34 -5.43
C ALA A 183 -3.22 6.07 -4.10
N PRO A 184 -4.48 6.27 -3.65
CA PRO A 184 -4.74 6.97 -2.41
C PRO A 184 -4.31 6.13 -1.20
N LEU A 185 -3.66 6.78 -0.23
CA LEU A 185 -3.33 6.22 1.09
C LEU A 185 -4.28 6.71 2.18
N ASP A 186 -4.85 7.91 1.99
CA ASP A 186 -5.85 8.48 2.87
C ASP A 186 -7.18 7.72 2.74
N LEU A 187 -7.81 7.42 3.87
CA LEU A 187 -9.03 6.61 3.88
C LEU A 187 -10.21 7.31 3.23
N ASP A 188 -10.38 8.61 3.46
CA ASP A 188 -11.47 9.36 2.83
C ASP A 188 -11.28 9.36 1.31
N ALA A 189 -10.05 9.51 0.84
CA ALA A 189 -9.71 9.42 -0.59
C ALA A 189 -9.92 8.00 -1.15
N VAL A 190 -9.58 6.95 -0.40
CA VAL A 190 -9.85 5.56 -0.79
C VAL A 190 -11.36 5.32 -0.89
N GLU A 191 -12.14 5.76 0.11
CA GLU A 191 -13.60 5.62 0.12
C GLU A 191 -14.25 6.38 -1.04
N GLN A 192 -13.76 7.58 -1.35
CA GLN A 192 -14.20 8.37 -2.51
C GLN A 192 -13.88 7.67 -3.84
N LEU A 193 -12.66 7.09 -3.98
CA LEU A 193 -12.24 6.42 -5.20
C LEU A 193 -13.03 5.15 -5.48
N VAL A 194 -13.27 4.33 -4.45
CA VAL A 194 -14.09 3.13 -4.55
C VAL A 194 -15.57 3.50 -4.76
N GLY A 195 -15.95 4.71 -4.35
CA GLY A 195 -17.30 5.23 -4.38
C GLY A 195 -18.12 4.67 -3.22
N THR A 196 -18.69 5.54 -2.40
CA THR A 196 -19.97 5.20 -1.77
C THR A 196 -20.92 4.95 -2.91
N SER A 197 -21.40 3.71 -3.08
CA SER A 197 -22.33 3.38 -4.17
C SER A 197 -23.43 4.45 -4.27
N ALA A 198 -23.34 5.29 -5.30
CA ALA A 198 -24.38 6.24 -5.62
C ALA A 198 -25.62 5.44 -5.98
N ARG A 199 -26.72 5.74 -5.28
CA ARG A 199 -28.05 5.17 -5.53
C ARG A 199 -28.55 5.54 -6.92
#